data_AF-A0A0E3KTB9-F1
#
_entry.id   AF-A0A0E3KTB9-F1
#
_cell.length_a   1.000
_cell.length_b   1.000
_cell.length_c   1.000
_cell.angle_alpha   90.00
_cell.angle_beta   90.00
_cell.angle_gamma   90.00
#
_symmetry.space_group_name_H-M   'P 1'
#
loop_
_entity.id
_entity.type
_entity.pdbx_description
1 polymer ?
#
loop_
_entity_poly.entity_id
_entity_poly.type
_entity_poly.pdbx_seq_one_letter_code
_entity_poly.pdbx_strand_id
1 'polypeptide(L)'
;MVSLEGEIFSQDRYYYTRPDPGEKVPIQVLNFRRVFAAWSPQMKNTLYFEKAPEEPEEEGLKRVREIILLQVYDWLAGKEGLIELTEPEFEQFMRVYEAFLQHSGEIQYSRQKKGRKTENRFELLESPYTIREVRKSPFSDKL
;
A
#
# COMPACT_ATOMS: atom_id res chain seq x y z
N MET A 1 -21.42 5.48 21.28
CA MET A 1 -20.17 4.68 21.22
C MET A 1 -20.43 3.56 20.21
N VAL A 2 -20.20 3.83 18.93
CA VAL A 2 -20.43 2.83 17.87
C VAL A 2 -19.14 2.04 17.71
N SER A 3 -19.15 0.84 18.25
CA SER A 3 -18.19 -0.22 17.93
C SER A 3 -18.41 -0.61 16.47
N LEU A 4 -17.52 -0.18 15.57
CA LEU A 4 -17.49 -0.70 14.21
C LEU A 4 -16.83 -2.09 14.26
N GLU A 5 -17.68 -3.10 14.38
CA GLU A 5 -17.34 -4.48 14.07
C GLU A 5 -16.86 -4.56 12.61
N GLY A 6 -15.65 -5.09 12.46
CA GLY A 6 -14.83 -4.95 11.27
C GLY A 6 -13.45 -4.50 11.74
N GLU A 7 -12.66 -5.45 12.26
CA GLU A 7 -11.22 -5.29 12.49
C GLU A 7 -10.52 -5.05 11.14
N ILE A 8 -10.78 -3.94 10.48
CA ILE A 8 -10.20 -3.74 9.17
C ILE A 8 -8.73 -3.38 9.40
N PHE A 9 -8.40 -2.61 10.46
CA PHE A 9 -7.01 -2.37 10.87
C PHE A 9 -6.88 -2.19 12.39
N SER A 10 -6.51 -3.24 13.14
CA SER A 10 -6.04 -3.06 14.53
C SER A 10 -4.73 -2.26 14.50
N GLN A 11 -4.77 -0.99 14.92
CA GLN A 11 -3.66 -0.04 14.78
C GLN A 11 -2.35 -0.47 15.45
N ASP A 12 -2.39 -1.43 16.37
CA ASP A 12 -1.21 -1.97 17.06
C ASP A 12 -0.44 -3.05 16.28
N ARG A 13 -0.88 -3.43 15.07
CA ARG A 13 -0.29 -4.56 14.33
C ARG A 13 0.42 -4.23 13.02
N TYR A 14 0.34 -3.00 12.52
CA TYR A 14 0.86 -2.72 11.17
C TYR A 14 2.25 -2.12 11.18
N TYR A 15 3.18 -2.89 10.62
CA TYR A 15 4.49 -2.42 10.22
C TYR A 15 4.34 -1.42 9.06
N TYR A 16 4.94 -0.24 9.17
CA TYR A 16 5.01 0.69 8.05
C TYR A 16 6.31 0.43 7.31
N THR A 17 6.20 -0.03 6.06
CA THR A 17 7.36 -0.16 5.18
C THR A 17 7.90 1.24 4.92
N ARG A 18 9.09 1.52 5.46
CA ARG A 18 9.74 2.83 5.36
C ARG A 18 11.21 2.63 4.97
N PRO A 19 11.47 2.40 3.67
CA PRO A 19 12.83 2.27 3.16
C PRO A 19 13.67 3.49 3.57
N ASP A 20 14.94 3.23 3.85
CA ASP A 20 15.92 4.27 4.06
C ASP A 20 16.19 5.06 2.75
N PRO A 21 16.73 6.29 2.83
CA PRO A 21 17.05 7.05 1.63
C PRO A 21 18.01 6.30 0.70
N GLY A 22 17.54 6.02 -0.53
CA GLY A 22 18.29 5.25 -1.52
C GLY A 22 18.07 3.74 -1.46
N GLU A 23 17.40 3.24 -0.43
CA GLU A 23 16.98 1.85 -0.34
C GLU A 23 15.79 1.58 -1.27
N LYS A 24 15.84 0.43 -1.95
CA LYS A 24 14.75 -0.11 -2.72
C LYS A 24 14.33 -1.43 -2.11
N VAL A 25 13.07 -1.52 -1.74
CA VAL A 25 12.48 -2.71 -1.12
C VAL A 25 11.59 -3.38 -2.16
N PRO A 26 11.87 -4.63 -2.54
CA PRO A 26 10.92 -5.42 -3.31
C PRO A 26 9.63 -5.58 -2.51
N ILE A 27 8.49 -5.36 -3.15
CA ILE A 27 7.19 -5.51 -2.53
C ILE A 27 6.26 -6.39 -3.37
N GLN A 28 5.41 -7.15 -2.69
CA GLN A 28 4.25 -7.78 -3.31
C GLN A 28 2.99 -7.04 -2.89
N VAL A 29 2.16 -6.64 -3.86
CA VAL A 29 0.88 -5.97 -3.60
C VAL A 29 -0.12 -6.99 -3.08
N LEU A 30 -0.72 -6.73 -1.92
CA LEU A 30 -1.74 -7.58 -1.30
C LEU A 30 -3.13 -6.99 -1.46
N ASN A 31 -3.27 -5.69 -1.19
CA ASN A 31 -4.53 -4.97 -1.34
C ASN A 31 -4.29 -3.44 -1.38
N PHE A 32 -5.26 -2.66 -1.83
CA PHE A 32 -5.28 -1.22 -1.60
C PHE A 32 -6.71 -0.73 -1.43
N ARG A 33 -6.87 0.36 -0.68
CA ARG A 33 -8.20 0.95 -0.41
C ARG A 33 -8.11 2.44 -0.14
N ARG A 34 -9.14 3.16 -0.56
CA ARG A 34 -9.30 4.59 -0.24
C ARG A 34 -9.92 4.73 1.14
N VAL A 35 -9.32 5.55 2.00
CA VAL A 35 -9.72 5.76 3.39
C VAL A 35 -9.48 7.21 3.82
N PHE A 36 -10.11 7.60 4.91
CA PHE A 36 -9.79 8.83 5.62
C PHE A 36 -8.79 8.54 6.73
N ALA A 37 -7.67 9.24 6.73
CA ALA A 37 -6.66 9.19 7.78
C ALA A 37 -6.76 10.44 8.66
N ALA A 38 -6.77 10.26 9.98
CA ALA A 38 -6.74 11.36 10.94
C ALA A 38 -5.75 11.08 12.07
N TRP A 39 -5.02 12.09 12.51
CA TRP A 39 -4.12 11.99 13.65
C TRP A 39 -4.90 12.15 14.95
N SER A 40 -4.84 11.15 15.84
CA SER A 40 -5.35 11.27 17.22
C SER A 40 -4.22 11.72 18.15
N PRO A 41 -4.26 12.96 18.69
CA PRO A 41 -3.28 13.41 19.68
C PRO A 41 -3.33 12.58 20.97
N GLN A 42 -4.52 12.08 21.33
CA GLN A 42 -4.74 11.26 22.52
C GLN A 42 -4.04 9.91 22.40
N MET A 43 -4.19 9.23 21.25
CA MET A 43 -3.59 7.92 21.00
C MET A 43 -2.17 8.01 20.42
N LYS A 44 -1.73 9.20 20.00
CA LYS A 44 -0.44 9.46 19.36
C LYS A 44 -0.19 8.58 18.12
N ASN A 45 -1.24 8.33 17.35
CA ASN A 45 -1.19 7.55 16.13
C ASN A 45 -2.16 8.10 15.07
N THR A 46 -2.03 7.59 13.84
CA THR A 46 -3.01 7.83 12.78
C THR A 46 -4.10 6.78 12.87
N LEU A 47 -5.36 7.24 12.87
CA LEU A 47 -6.55 6.42 12.75
C LEU A 47 -7.03 6.42 11.29
N TYR A 48 -7.61 5.31 10.86
CA TYR A 48 -8.16 5.14 9.51
C TYR A 48 -9.66 4.85 9.56
N PHE A 49 -10.42 5.51 8.69
CA PHE A 49 -11.87 5.44 8.62
C PHE A 49 -12.30 5.19 7.18
N GLU A 50 -13.36 4.40 6.99
CA GLU A 50 -13.93 4.18 5.65
C GLU A 50 -14.69 5.39 5.12
N LYS A 51 -15.27 6.18 6.03
CA LYS A 51 -15.98 7.42 5.74
C LYS A 51 -15.31 8.57 6.48
N ALA A 52 -15.49 9.79 5.98
CA ALA A 52 -15.02 10.96 6.69
C ALA A 52 -15.69 11.01 8.08
N PRO A 53 -14.94 11.23 9.16
CA PRO A 53 -15.54 11.47 10.48
C PRO A 53 -16.43 12.71 10.40
N GLU A 54 -17.63 12.64 10.99
CA GLU A 54 -18.65 13.69 10.90
C GLU A 54 -18.23 14.92 11.72
N GLU A 55 -17.70 14.71 12.92
CA GLU A 55 -17.31 15.76 13.87
C GLU A 55 -15.86 15.56 14.36
N PRO A 56 -14.86 15.70 13.48
CA PRO A 56 -13.47 15.37 13.80
C PRO A 56 -12.90 16.22 14.95
N GLU A 57 -13.34 17.47 15.09
CA GLU A 57 -12.86 18.35 16.16
C GLU A 57 -13.40 17.92 17.54
N GLU A 58 -14.66 17.50 17.61
CA GLU A 58 -15.29 16.98 18.83
C GLU A 58 -14.67 15.64 19.25
N GLU A 59 -14.28 14.82 18.26
CA GLU A 59 -13.50 13.59 18.46
C GLU A 59 -12.00 13.85 18.73
N GLY A 60 -11.56 15.11 18.74
CA GLY A 60 -10.17 15.51 19.00
C GLY A 60 -9.19 15.12 17.89
N LEU A 61 -9.68 14.75 16.71
CA LEU A 61 -8.91 14.34 15.54
C LEU A 61 -8.32 15.55 14.82
N LYS A 62 -7.11 15.38 14.26
CA LYS A 62 -6.41 16.42 13.50
C LYS A 62 -6.00 15.91 12.13
N ARG A 63 -5.85 16.84 11.18
CA ARG A 63 -5.29 16.56 9.83
C ARG A 63 -6.05 15.44 9.11
N VAL A 64 -7.38 15.51 9.14
CA VAL A 64 -8.25 14.61 8.36
C VAL A 64 -7.91 14.79 6.89
N ARG A 65 -7.59 13.69 6.23
CA ARG A 65 -7.23 13.66 4.81
C ARG A 65 -7.68 12.35 4.20
N GLU A 66 -8.13 12.40 2.96
CA GLU A 66 -8.34 11.20 2.16
C GLU A 66 -6.97 10.72 1.62
N ILE A 67 -6.72 9.41 1.72
CA ILE A 67 -5.51 8.75 1.24
C ILE A 67 -5.85 7.39 0.65
N ILE A 68 -4.88 6.78 -0.02
CA ILE A 68 -4.92 5.36 -0.35
C ILE A 68 -3.97 4.63 0.60
N LEU A 69 -4.48 3.59 1.25
CA LEU A 69 -3.69 2.68 2.06
C LEU A 69 -3.35 1.46 1.20
N LEU A 70 -2.07 1.31 0.86
CA LEU A 70 -1.54 0.18 0.11
C LEU A 70 -0.99 -0.85 1.10
N GLN A 71 -1.54 -2.06 1.08
CA GLN A 71 -1.07 -3.22 1.84
C GLN A 71 -0.13 -4.05 0.97
N VAL A 72 1.06 -4.30 1.49
CA VAL A 72 2.14 -4.99 0.79
C VAL A 72 2.76 -6.07 1.66
N TYR A 73 3.38 -7.06 1.04
CA TYR A 73 4.39 -7.87 1.68
C TYR A 73 5.77 -7.26 1.41
N ASP A 74 6.50 -6.93 2.47
CA ASP A 74 7.87 -6.42 2.40
C ASP A 74 8.83 -7.61 2.40
N TRP A 75 9.50 -7.83 1.27
CA TRP A 75 10.39 -8.98 1.11
C TRP A 75 11.67 -8.88 1.94
N LEU A 76 12.13 -7.68 2.29
CA LEU A 76 13.32 -7.51 3.13
C LEU A 76 13.00 -7.68 4.61
N ALA A 77 11.84 -7.19 5.04
CA ALA A 77 11.38 -7.33 6.42
C ALA A 77 10.70 -8.68 6.70
N GLY A 78 10.31 -9.42 5.66
CA GLY A 78 9.68 -10.74 5.76
C GLY A 78 8.29 -10.70 6.40
N LYS A 79 7.53 -9.62 6.20
CA LYS A 79 6.21 -9.43 6.81
C LYS A 79 5.35 -8.45 6.02
N GLU A 80 4.06 -8.45 6.30
CA GLU A 80 3.14 -7.47 5.74
C GLU A 80 3.41 -6.06 6.29
N GLY A 81 3.17 -5.07 5.45
CA GLY A 81 3.30 -3.66 5.79
C GLY A 81 2.30 -2.76 5.07
N LEU A 82 2.25 -1.52 5.53
CA LEU A 82 1.39 -0.48 4.96
C LEU A 82 2.20 0.69 4.41
N ILE A 83 1.74 1.21 3.28
CA ILE A 83 2.24 2.43 2.65
C ILE A 83 1.05 3.37 2.46
N GLU A 84 1.15 4.58 3.03
CA GLU A 84 0.18 5.65 2.76
C GLU A 84 0.56 6.37 1.48
N LEU A 85 -0.39 6.47 0.55
CA LEU A 85 -0.23 7.15 -0.73
C LEU A 85 -1.20 8.32 -0.83
N THR A 86 -0.70 9.44 -1.34
CA THR A 86 -1.54 10.51 -1.91
C THR A 86 -2.08 10.09 -3.27
N GLU A 87 -3.10 10.77 -3.78
CA GLU A 87 -3.68 10.48 -5.10
C GLU A 87 -2.61 10.47 -6.23
N PRO A 88 -1.69 11.45 -6.34
CA PRO A 88 -0.67 11.41 -7.39
C PRO A 88 0.33 10.26 -7.26
N GLU A 89 0.66 9.87 -6.02
CA GLU A 89 1.52 8.70 -5.77
C GLU A 89 0.80 7.39 -6.11
N PHE A 90 -0.50 7.32 -5.84
CA PHE A 90 -1.33 6.18 -6.22
C PHE A 90 -1.48 6.06 -7.74
N GLU A 91 -1.68 7.15 -8.47
CA GLU A 91 -1.67 7.15 -9.93
C GLU A 91 -0.32 6.65 -10.50
N GLN A 92 0.79 7.05 -9.87
CA GLN A 92 2.13 6.58 -10.24
C GLN A 92 2.29 5.08 -9.98
N PHE A 93 1.85 4.62 -8.82
CA PHE A 93 1.81 3.21 -8.47
C PHE A 93 0.97 2.40 -9.46
N MET A 94 -0.24 2.86 -9.80
CA MET A 94 -1.14 2.14 -10.70
C MET A 94 -0.53 1.92 -12.08
N ARG A 95 0.17 2.91 -12.64
CA ARG A 95 0.91 2.73 -13.92
C ARG A 95 1.97 1.63 -13.82
N VAL A 96 2.68 1.54 -12.70
CA VAL A 96 3.69 0.48 -12.46
C VAL A 96 3.02 -0.88 -12.25
N TYR A 97 1.91 -0.90 -11.52
CA TYR A 97 1.16 -2.11 -11.24
C TYR A 97 0.54 -2.70 -12.52
N GLU A 98 -0.02 -1.85 -13.39
CA GLU A 98 -0.54 -2.27 -14.70
C GLU A 98 0.59 -2.84 -15.59
N ALA A 99 1.75 -2.19 -15.62
CA ALA A 99 2.92 -2.71 -16.35
C ALA A 99 3.40 -4.05 -15.77
N PHE A 100 3.40 -4.20 -14.44
CA PHE A 100 3.74 -5.46 -13.76
C PHE A 100 2.80 -6.59 -14.18
N LEU A 101 1.48 -6.32 -14.27
CA LEU A 101 0.50 -7.32 -14.71
C LEU A 101 0.70 -7.75 -16.17
N GLN A 102 1.26 -6.87 -17.03
CA GLN A 102 1.49 -7.15 -18.44
C GLN A 102 2.84 -7.85 -18.69
N HIS A 103 3.90 -7.40 -18.03
CA HIS A 103 5.27 -7.80 -18.34
C HIS A 103 5.87 -8.76 -17.32
N SER A 104 5.22 -8.95 -16.16
CA SER A 104 5.79 -9.64 -15.00
C SER A 104 7.09 -8.97 -14.52
N GLY A 105 7.60 -9.40 -13.36
CA GLY A 105 8.82 -8.84 -12.79
C GLY A 105 8.68 -8.62 -11.29
N GLU A 106 9.31 -7.56 -10.79
CA GLU A 106 9.32 -7.19 -9.39
C GLU A 106 9.00 -5.70 -9.25
N ILE A 107 8.06 -5.36 -8.35
CA ILE A 107 7.81 -3.96 -8.00
C ILE A 107 8.76 -3.57 -6.87
N GLN A 108 9.57 -2.54 -7.10
CA GLN A 108 10.48 -1.97 -6.13
C GLN A 108 9.90 -0.67 -5.57
N TYR A 109 9.77 -0.62 -4.25
CA TYR A 109 9.33 0.57 -3.51
C TYR A 109 10.54 1.30 -2.92
N SER A 110 10.54 2.63 -3.05
CA SER A 110 11.55 3.50 -2.46
C SER A 110 10.93 4.81 -2.00
N ARG A 111 11.66 5.54 -1.16
CA ARG A 111 11.29 6.88 -0.70
C ARG A 111 12.28 7.91 -1.26
N GLN A 112 11.78 8.88 -2.00
CA GLN A 112 12.60 9.92 -2.61
C GLN A 112 12.34 11.27 -1.95
N LYS A 113 13.41 11.94 -1.54
CA LYS A 113 13.32 13.30 -1.01
C LYS A 113 13.25 14.31 -2.16
N LYS A 114 12.17 15.07 -2.23
CA LYS A 114 11.96 16.15 -3.20
C LYS A 114 11.74 17.47 -2.46
N GLY A 115 12.82 18.26 -2.39
CA GLY A 115 12.85 19.46 -1.56
C GLY A 115 12.62 19.15 -0.07
N ARG A 116 11.52 19.68 0.49
CA ARG A 116 11.13 19.46 1.90
C ARG A 116 10.23 18.24 2.11
N LYS A 117 9.72 17.63 1.05
CA LYS A 117 8.80 16.49 1.12
C LYS A 117 9.52 15.20 0.77
N THR A 118 9.02 14.09 1.29
CA THR A 118 9.41 12.74 0.86
C THR A 118 8.22 12.17 0.10
N GLU A 119 8.47 11.70 -1.11
CA GLU A 119 7.47 11.07 -1.99
C GLU A 119 7.73 9.57 -2.04
N ASN A 120 6.65 8.80 -2.06
CA ASN A 120 6.67 7.37 -2.34
C ASN A 120 6.88 7.15 -3.84
N ARG A 121 7.80 6.25 -4.22
CA ARG A 121 8.07 5.93 -5.62
C ARG A 121 8.14 4.44 -5.83
N PHE A 122 7.49 4.00 -6.90
CA PHE A 122 7.46 2.61 -7.34
C PHE A 122 8.12 2.47 -8.70
N GLU A 123 8.86 1.39 -8.91
CA GLU A 123 9.51 1.07 -10.17
C GLU A 123 9.31 -0.41 -10.48
N LEU A 124 9.10 -0.76 -11.75
CA LEU A 124 9.08 -2.15 -12.19
C LEU A 124 10.49 -2.55 -12.62
N LEU A 125 11.03 -3.56 -11.97
CA LEU A 125 12.16 -4.31 -12.49
C LEU A 125 11.60 -5.48 -13.29
N GLU A 126 11.53 -5.31 -14.62
CA GLU A 126 11.06 -6.36 -15.52
C GLU A 126 11.99 -7.57 -15.42
N SER A 127 11.39 -8.75 -15.38
CA SER A 127 12.15 -9.99 -15.47
C SER A 127 12.10 -10.52 -16.90
N PRO A 128 13.21 -10.98 -17.49
CA PRO A 128 13.23 -11.51 -18.84
C PRO A 128 12.52 -12.87 -19.00
N TYR A 129 11.79 -13.35 -17.99
CA TYR A 129 11.08 -14.63 -18.09
C TYR A 129 9.99 -14.55 -19.16
N THR A 130 10.25 -15.23 -20.27
CA THR A 130 9.25 -15.54 -21.29
C THR A 130 8.07 -16.23 -20.63
N ILE A 131 6.86 -15.72 -20.83
CA ILE A 131 5.62 -16.45 -20.50
C ILE A 131 5.76 -17.84 -21.15
N ARG A 132 6.00 -18.88 -20.34
CA ARG A 132 5.94 -20.24 -20.85
C ARG A 132 4.48 -20.49 -21.19
N GLU A 133 4.17 -20.58 -22.48
CA GLU A 133 2.90 -21.16 -22.90
C GLU A 133 2.72 -22.49 -22.18
N VAL A 134 1.71 -22.57 -21.33
CA VAL A 134 1.33 -23.83 -20.69
C VAL A 134 0.86 -24.73 -21.82
N ARG A 135 1.68 -25.70 -22.20
CA ARG A 135 1.24 -26.75 -23.14
C ARG A 135 0.04 -27.44 -22.52
N LYS A 136 -1.11 -27.36 -23.18
CA LYS A 136 -2.29 -28.15 -22.81
C LYS A 136 -1.88 -29.62 -22.76
N SER A 137 -1.84 -30.17 -21.55
CA SER A 137 -1.69 -31.59 -21.31
C SER A 137 -3.06 -32.25 -21.48
N PRO A 138 -3.17 -33.48 -21.97
CA PRO A 138 -4.46 -34.19 -22.09
C PRO A 138 -5.23 -34.36 -20.76
N PHE A 139 -4.61 -34.00 -19.63
CA PHE A 139 -5.23 -33.99 -18.31
C PHE A 139 -5.82 -32.64 -17.89
N SER A 140 -5.65 -31.56 -18.67
CA SER A 140 -6.18 -30.22 -18.29
C SER A 140 -7.69 -30.09 -18.44
N ASP A 141 -8.34 -30.99 -19.18
CA ASP A 141 -9.76 -30.87 -19.56
C ASP A 141 -10.68 -31.78 -18.71
N LYS A 142 -10.24 -32.23 -17.52
CA LYS A 142 -11.01 -33.14 -16.64
C LYS A 142 -11.15 -32.70 -15.18
N LEU A 143 -11.40 -31.42 -14.93
CA LEU A 143 -11.86 -30.92 -13.63
C LEU A 143 -13.02 -29.95 -13.82
#